data_AF-A0A835CD01-F1
#
_entry.id   AF-A0A835CD01-F1
#
_cell.length_a   1.000
_cell.length_b   1.000
_cell.length_c   1.000
_cell.angle_alpha   90.00
_cell.angle_beta   90.00
_cell.angle_gamma   90.00
#
_symmetry.space_group_name_H-M   'P 1'
#
loop_
_entity.id
_entity.type
_entity.pdbx_description
1 polymer ?
#
loop_
_entity_poly.entity_id
_entity_poly.type
_entity_poly.pdbx_seq_one_letter_code
_entity_poly.pdbx_strand_id
1 'polypeptide(L)'
;MAAPANSTTFSGDVWAEFRLADARDVPHLHSLIHQMVELEGITDIFPATEELLASTLFPSPARPPFTSFTALILDLSPFPVVQDSSSTIASRRLDLSASPLADPEAAAFASPRGGGRVTAGFVICFPNYSTFLSKPGLYVEDIFVRAAWRRRGLGRMMLSAVAGRAAELGMGRVEWCVLDWNKNAIDFYEAMGAVVLPQWLVCRLSGAALDKYKGNQEEAVDGKAAE
;
A
#
# COMPACT_ATOMS: atom_id res chain seq x y z
N MET A 1 22.86 6.82 -21.37
CA MET A 1 23.34 5.86 -20.35
C MET A 1 22.91 4.48 -20.78
N ALA A 2 23.86 3.56 -21.00
CA ALA A 2 23.53 2.17 -21.29
C ALA A 2 22.80 1.57 -20.07
N ALA A 3 21.72 0.83 -20.29
CA ALA A 3 21.03 0.14 -19.22
C ALA A 3 21.99 -0.90 -18.59
N PRO A 4 21.98 -1.08 -17.27
CA PRO A 4 22.84 -2.08 -16.62
C PRO A 4 22.58 -3.47 -17.21
N ALA A 5 23.62 -4.31 -17.27
CA ALA A 5 23.66 -5.56 -18.03
C ALA A 5 22.56 -6.60 -17.67
N ASN A 6 21.75 -6.36 -16.64
CA ASN A 6 20.66 -7.22 -16.18
C ASN A 6 19.26 -6.56 -16.23
N SER A 7 19.09 -5.44 -16.93
CA SER A 7 17.78 -4.78 -17.04
C SER A 7 16.85 -5.49 -18.03
N THR A 8 15.60 -5.74 -17.63
CA THR A 8 14.57 -6.22 -18.57
C THR A 8 13.95 -5.03 -19.28
N THR A 9 13.88 -5.09 -20.62
CA THR A 9 13.22 -4.04 -21.41
C THR A 9 11.79 -4.45 -21.74
N PHE A 10 10.84 -3.61 -21.35
CA PHE A 10 9.43 -3.71 -21.70
C PHE A 10 9.14 -2.81 -22.92
N SER A 11 8.42 -3.32 -23.90
CA SER A 11 8.06 -2.58 -25.13
C SER A 11 6.72 -3.06 -25.66
N GLY A 12 6.09 -2.28 -26.55
CA GLY A 12 4.76 -2.58 -27.06
C GLY A 12 3.70 -2.49 -25.97
N ASP A 13 2.70 -3.37 -26.02
CA ASP A 13 1.65 -3.40 -25.01
C ASP A 13 2.14 -4.06 -23.71
N VAL A 14 1.85 -3.41 -22.59
CA VAL A 14 2.05 -3.94 -21.24
C VAL A 14 0.75 -3.85 -20.48
N TRP A 15 0.35 -4.92 -19.81
CA TRP A 15 -0.91 -5.01 -19.10
C TRP A 15 -0.66 -4.89 -17.59
N ALA A 16 -1.14 -3.78 -17.03
CA ALA A 16 -1.15 -3.56 -15.58
C ALA A 16 -2.39 -4.21 -14.98
N GLU A 17 -2.19 -4.99 -13.92
CA GLU A 17 -3.23 -5.59 -13.08
C GLU A 17 -3.01 -5.13 -11.65
N PHE A 18 -4.04 -4.53 -11.06
CA PHE A 18 -4.07 -4.19 -9.65
C PHE A 18 -5.03 -5.15 -8.96
N ARG A 19 -4.48 -6.00 -8.10
CA ARG A 19 -5.16 -7.15 -7.51
C ARG A 19 -4.96 -7.21 -6.00
N LEU A 20 -5.80 -7.98 -5.33
CA LEU A 20 -5.55 -8.39 -3.94
C LEU A 20 -4.22 -9.14 -3.85
N ALA A 21 -3.44 -8.79 -2.83
CA ALA A 21 -2.25 -9.54 -2.46
C ALA A 21 -2.64 -10.84 -1.75
N ASP A 22 -1.75 -11.83 -1.80
CA ASP A 22 -1.81 -13.03 -0.97
C ASP A 22 -0.47 -13.28 -0.28
N ALA A 23 -0.39 -14.30 0.58
CA ALA A 23 0.79 -14.57 1.40
C ALA A 23 2.08 -14.78 0.58
N ARG A 24 1.99 -15.15 -0.71
CA ARG A 24 3.17 -15.29 -1.59
C ARG A 24 3.76 -13.94 -2.00
N ASP A 25 3.01 -12.86 -1.87
CA ASP A 25 3.46 -11.49 -2.19
C ASP A 25 4.22 -10.84 -1.01
N VAL A 26 4.30 -11.48 0.16
CA VAL A 26 4.96 -10.91 1.36
C VAL A 26 6.40 -10.47 1.10
N PRO A 27 7.29 -11.26 0.46
CA PRO A 27 8.66 -10.83 0.19
C PRO A 27 8.72 -9.58 -0.71
N HIS A 28 7.81 -9.47 -1.68
CA HIS A 28 7.73 -8.32 -2.58
C HIS A 28 7.15 -7.10 -1.87
N LEU A 29 6.13 -7.26 -1.03
CA LEU A 29 5.60 -6.19 -0.19
C LEU A 29 6.71 -5.64 0.72
N HIS A 30 7.43 -6.51 1.41
CA HIS A 30 8.55 -6.13 2.28
C HIS A 30 9.61 -5.34 1.51
N SER A 31 10.03 -5.84 0.35
CA SER A 31 11.01 -5.19 -0.52
C SER A 31 10.52 -3.83 -1.06
N LEU A 32 9.24 -3.71 -1.43
CA LEU A 32 8.66 -2.45 -1.91
C LEU A 32 8.54 -1.42 -0.80
N ILE A 33 8.16 -1.83 0.42
CA ILE A 33 8.11 -0.93 1.57
C ILE A 33 9.53 -0.45 1.90
N HIS A 34 10.53 -1.32 1.84
CA HIS A 34 11.93 -0.91 2.01
C HIS A 34 12.35 0.18 1.00
N GLN A 35 12.03 0.00 -0.29
CA GLN A 35 12.30 1.02 -1.32
C GLN A 35 11.56 2.34 -1.08
N MET A 36 10.34 2.27 -0.53
CA MET A 36 9.57 3.46 -0.17
C MET A 36 10.23 4.20 0.98
N VAL A 37 10.64 3.48 2.03
CA VAL A 37 11.34 4.06 3.18
C VAL A 37 12.68 4.69 2.77
N GLU A 38 13.43 4.04 1.88
CA GLU A 38 14.66 4.60 1.30
C GLU A 38 14.40 5.90 0.53
N LEU A 39 13.33 5.93 -0.27
CA LEU A 39 12.92 7.14 -1.01
C LEU A 39 12.58 8.30 -0.07
N GLU A 40 11.92 8.00 1.05
CA GLU A 40 11.52 9.00 2.04
C GLU A 40 12.67 9.43 2.97
N GLY A 41 13.80 8.70 2.95
CA GLY A 41 14.97 8.99 3.79
C GLY A 41 14.76 8.63 5.27
N ILE A 42 13.86 7.70 5.57
CA ILE A 42 13.47 7.32 6.95
C ILE A 42 13.97 5.91 7.31
N THR A 43 15.18 5.57 6.86
CA THR A 43 15.73 4.20 6.96
C THR A 43 15.95 3.71 8.39
N ASP A 44 16.07 4.62 9.36
CA ASP A 44 16.30 4.29 10.78
C ASP A 44 15.05 3.72 11.49
N ILE A 45 13.89 3.67 10.82
CA ILE A 45 12.59 3.31 11.39
C ILE A 45 11.92 2.15 10.62
N PHE A 46 12.69 1.15 10.20
CA PHE A 46 12.13 -0.03 9.52
C PHE A 46 12.29 -1.34 10.30
N PRO A 47 11.50 -1.57 11.37
CA PRO A 47 11.50 -2.82 12.13
C PRO A 47 10.67 -3.93 11.46
N ALA A 48 10.02 -3.65 10.32
CA ALA A 48 9.14 -4.62 9.68
C ALA A 48 9.93 -5.80 9.13
N THR A 49 9.45 -7.01 9.39
CA THR A 49 9.98 -8.26 8.82
C THR A 49 8.90 -8.94 7.97
N GLU A 50 9.29 -9.88 7.12
CA GLU A 50 8.36 -10.69 6.35
C GLU A 50 7.37 -11.44 7.27
N GLU A 51 7.83 -11.96 8.41
CA GLU A 51 6.98 -12.67 9.38
C GLU A 51 5.94 -11.74 10.03
N LEU A 52 6.34 -10.51 10.37
CA LEU A 52 5.42 -9.51 10.93
C LEU A 52 4.38 -9.07 9.88
N LEU A 53 4.80 -8.85 8.63
CA LEU A 53 3.87 -8.54 7.53
C LEU A 53 2.91 -9.70 7.27
N ALA A 54 3.41 -10.94 7.23
CA ALA A 54 2.59 -12.13 7.02
C ALA A 54 1.52 -12.28 8.11
N SER A 55 1.92 -12.18 9.37
CA SER A 55 1.02 -12.37 10.52
C SER A 55 -0.05 -11.28 10.65
N THR A 56 0.24 -10.05 10.20
CA THR A 56 -0.68 -8.91 10.32
C THR A 56 -1.58 -8.72 9.10
N LEU A 57 -1.04 -8.86 7.89
CA LEU A 57 -1.76 -8.67 6.62
C LEU A 57 -2.47 -9.93 6.13
N PHE A 58 -1.96 -11.12 6.47
CA PHE A 58 -2.49 -12.41 6.00
C PHE A 58 -2.74 -13.39 7.15
N PRO A 59 -3.58 -13.02 8.15
CA PRO A 59 -3.85 -13.89 9.30
C PRO A 59 -4.58 -15.17 8.89
N SER A 60 -4.47 -16.21 9.72
CA SER A 60 -5.25 -17.44 9.61
C SER A 60 -6.16 -17.57 10.84
N PRO A 61 -7.51 -17.58 10.67
CA PRO A 61 -8.25 -17.54 9.41
C PRO A 61 -8.21 -16.16 8.71
N ALA A 62 -8.32 -16.18 7.38
CA ALA A 62 -8.33 -14.98 6.55
C ALA A 62 -9.51 -14.07 6.87
N ARG A 63 -9.29 -12.75 6.79
CA ARG A 63 -10.32 -11.72 7.01
C ARG A 63 -10.77 -11.12 5.68
N PRO A 64 -12.02 -10.65 5.55
CA PRO A 64 -12.50 -10.13 4.27
C PRO A 64 -11.82 -8.79 3.92
N PRO A 65 -11.36 -8.62 2.66
CA PRO A 65 -10.68 -7.41 2.22
C PRO A 65 -11.58 -6.19 2.36
N PHE A 66 -10.97 -5.02 2.55
CA PHE A 66 -11.58 -3.71 2.80
C PHE A 66 -12.39 -3.60 4.11
N THR A 67 -12.63 -4.71 4.81
CA THR A 67 -13.19 -4.74 6.18
C THR A 67 -12.14 -5.12 7.23
N SER A 68 -10.91 -5.33 6.79
CA SER A 68 -9.70 -5.53 7.60
C SER A 68 -8.50 -4.89 6.90
N PHE A 69 -7.31 -5.03 7.48
CA PHE A 69 -6.06 -4.77 6.76
C PHE A 69 -6.08 -5.49 5.41
N THR A 70 -5.75 -4.76 4.36
CA THR A 70 -5.81 -5.21 2.99
C THR A 70 -4.57 -4.71 2.27
N ALA A 71 -3.81 -5.64 1.70
CA ALA A 71 -2.71 -5.34 0.80
C ALA A 71 -3.13 -5.62 -0.64
N LEU A 72 -2.71 -4.76 -1.56
CA LEU A 72 -2.94 -4.89 -2.98
C LEU A 72 -1.61 -4.75 -3.74
N ILE A 73 -1.46 -5.54 -4.79
CA ILE A 73 -0.27 -5.56 -5.65
C ILE A 73 -0.61 -5.03 -7.03
N LEU A 74 0.31 -4.24 -7.58
CA LEU A 74 0.34 -3.86 -8.98
C LEU A 74 1.34 -4.75 -9.73
N ASP A 75 0.82 -5.67 -10.54
CA ASP A 75 1.60 -6.51 -11.45
C ASP A 75 1.57 -5.96 -12.88
N LEU A 76 2.71 -6.01 -13.57
CA LEU A 76 2.89 -5.58 -14.96
C LEU A 76 3.25 -6.81 -15.79
N SER A 77 2.44 -7.12 -16.79
CA SER A 77 2.60 -8.29 -17.65
C SER A 77 2.96 -7.86 -19.09
N PRO A 78 3.91 -8.54 -19.76
CA PRO A 78 4.14 -8.37 -21.20
C PRO A 78 3.14 -9.15 -22.06
N PHE A 79 2.16 -9.82 -21.44
CA PHE A 79 1.07 -10.53 -22.12
C PHE A 79 -0.29 -10.11 -21.55
N PRO A 80 -1.38 -10.23 -22.32
CA PRO A 80 -2.73 -10.00 -21.81
C PRO A 80 -2.97 -10.77 -20.51
N VAL A 81 -3.36 -10.04 -19.48
CA VAL A 81 -3.71 -10.61 -18.18
C VAL A 81 -5.08 -11.25 -18.30
N VAL A 82 -5.16 -12.56 -18.05
CA VAL A 82 -6.44 -13.22 -17.78
C VAL A 82 -6.92 -12.71 -16.43
N GLN A 83 -7.96 -11.89 -16.44
CA GLN A 83 -8.52 -11.31 -15.23
C GLN A 83 -9.13 -12.43 -14.38
N ASP A 84 -8.58 -12.62 -13.18
CA ASP A 84 -9.27 -13.37 -12.15
C ASP A 84 -10.29 -12.43 -11.51
N SER A 85 -11.57 -12.64 -11.83
CA SER A 85 -12.68 -11.80 -11.36
C SER A 85 -12.81 -11.75 -9.84
N SER A 86 -12.19 -12.69 -9.12
CA SER A 86 -12.26 -12.74 -7.65
C SER A 86 -11.21 -11.84 -6.96
N SER A 87 -10.08 -11.55 -7.62
CA SER A 87 -8.94 -10.85 -7.01
C SER A 87 -8.55 -9.56 -7.71
N THR A 88 -8.90 -9.40 -9.00
CA THR A 88 -8.59 -8.19 -9.77
C THR A 88 -9.49 -7.04 -9.35
N ILE A 89 -8.90 -5.91 -8.94
CA ILE A 89 -9.63 -4.69 -8.56
C ILE A 89 -9.65 -3.69 -9.72
N ALA A 90 -8.55 -3.59 -10.47
CA ALA A 90 -8.48 -2.76 -11.67
C ALA A 90 -7.44 -3.30 -12.65
N SER A 91 -7.58 -2.94 -13.92
CA SER A 91 -6.57 -3.21 -14.94
C SER A 91 -6.47 -2.09 -15.95
N ARG A 92 -5.32 -1.99 -16.61
CA ARG A 92 -5.05 -1.00 -17.66
C ARG A 92 -4.01 -1.51 -18.63
N ARG A 93 -4.21 -1.24 -19.92
CA ARG A 93 -3.17 -1.40 -20.94
C ARG A 93 -2.30 -0.15 -21.03
N LEU A 94 -0.99 -0.33 -21.03
CA LEU A 94 0.02 0.70 -21.26
C LEU A 94 0.63 0.45 -22.65
N ASP A 95 0.69 1.48 -23.47
CA ASP A 95 1.40 1.44 -24.75
C ASP A 95 2.82 2.00 -24.55
N LEU A 96 3.80 1.13 -24.69
CA LEU A 96 5.24 1.43 -24.62
C LEU A 96 5.92 1.31 -25.99
N SER A 97 5.17 1.26 -27.09
CA SER A 97 5.72 1.14 -28.44
C SER A 97 6.65 2.31 -28.81
N ALA A 98 6.22 3.54 -28.50
CA ALA A 98 6.99 4.76 -28.80
C ALA A 98 8.14 5.04 -27.83
N SER A 99 8.09 4.46 -26.62
CA SER A 99 9.12 4.67 -25.59
C SER A 99 9.25 3.42 -24.73
N PRO A 100 10.04 2.43 -25.20
CA PRO A 100 10.39 1.26 -24.41
C PRO A 100 10.96 1.63 -23.05
N LEU A 101 10.75 0.76 -22.08
CA LEU A 101 11.12 0.98 -20.69
C LEU A 101 12.12 -0.08 -20.23
N ALA A 102 13.28 0.36 -19.76
CA ALA A 102 14.20 -0.51 -19.03
C ALA A 102 13.81 -0.55 -17.55
N ASP A 103 13.52 -1.74 -17.04
CA ASP A 103 13.37 -2.01 -15.61
C ASP A 103 14.62 -2.76 -15.12
N PRO A 104 15.54 -2.10 -14.40
CA PRO A 104 16.77 -2.71 -13.91
C PRO A 104 16.55 -3.74 -12.81
N GLU A 105 15.38 -3.79 -12.17
CA GLU A 105 15.11 -4.67 -11.04
C GLU A 105 14.00 -5.69 -11.34
N ALA A 106 13.60 -5.81 -12.60
CA ALA A 106 12.55 -6.73 -13.04
C ALA A 106 12.75 -8.17 -12.55
N ALA A 107 13.99 -8.66 -12.53
CA ALA A 107 14.31 -9.99 -12.03
C ALA A 107 14.10 -10.12 -10.50
N ALA A 108 14.49 -9.10 -9.74
CA ALA A 108 14.30 -9.08 -8.28
C ALA A 108 12.81 -8.97 -7.90
N PHE A 109 12.02 -8.30 -8.72
CA PHE A 109 10.57 -8.16 -8.55
C PHE A 109 9.76 -9.05 -9.48
N ALA A 110 10.29 -10.22 -9.89
CA ALA A 110 9.51 -11.19 -10.65
C ALA A 110 8.29 -11.63 -9.82
N SER A 111 7.09 -11.43 -10.35
CA SER A 111 5.85 -11.66 -9.60
C SER A 111 5.66 -13.15 -9.27
N PRO A 112 5.18 -13.50 -8.07
CA PRO A 112 4.90 -14.89 -7.70
C PRO A 112 3.76 -15.51 -8.53
N ARG A 113 3.00 -14.69 -9.27
CA ARG A 113 2.00 -15.15 -10.25
C ARG A 113 2.61 -15.69 -11.54
N GLY A 114 3.92 -15.52 -11.75
CA GLY A 114 4.65 -16.04 -12.91
C GLY A 114 4.26 -15.36 -14.23
N GLY A 115 4.49 -16.04 -15.36
CA GLY A 115 4.07 -15.55 -16.68
C GLY A 115 4.82 -14.30 -17.18
N GLY A 116 6.06 -14.09 -16.73
CA GLY A 116 6.86 -12.92 -17.08
C GLY A 116 6.39 -11.61 -16.44
N ARG A 117 5.49 -11.69 -15.46
CA ARG A 117 4.98 -10.54 -14.71
C ARG A 117 6.03 -10.00 -13.75
N VAL A 118 6.00 -8.69 -13.54
CA VAL A 118 6.80 -8.02 -12.50
C VAL A 118 5.91 -7.23 -11.55
N THR A 119 6.23 -7.31 -10.27
CA THR A 119 5.62 -6.51 -9.22
C THR A 119 6.17 -5.08 -9.33
N ALA A 120 5.30 -4.11 -9.57
CA ALA A 120 5.67 -2.72 -9.83
C ALA A 120 5.24 -1.74 -8.74
N GLY A 121 4.39 -2.16 -7.80
CA GLY A 121 3.87 -1.28 -6.75
C GLY A 121 2.89 -1.98 -5.84
N PHE A 122 2.45 -1.27 -4.81
CA PHE A 122 1.50 -1.78 -3.83
C PHE A 122 0.62 -0.67 -3.25
N VAL A 123 -0.47 -1.10 -2.61
CA VAL A 123 -1.26 -0.28 -1.68
C VAL A 123 -1.54 -1.09 -0.42
N ILE A 124 -1.42 -0.46 0.75
CA ILE A 124 -1.94 -1.00 2.01
C ILE A 124 -3.05 -0.07 2.51
N CYS A 125 -4.21 -0.63 2.83
CA CYS A 125 -5.33 0.11 3.40
C CYS A 125 -6.08 -0.69 4.46
N PHE A 126 -6.84 0.00 5.30
CA PHE A 126 -7.64 -0.61 6.37
C PHE A 126 -8.90 0.21 6.65
N PRO A 127 -9.95 -0.39 7.25
CA PRO A 127 -11.17 0.35 7.55
C PRO A 127 -10.95 1.38 8.65
N ASN A 128 -11.56 2.55 8.50
CA ASN A 128 -11.72 3.54 9.56
C ASN A 128 -13.22 3.86 9.76
N TYR A 129 -13.54 4.78 10.66
CA TYR A 129 -14.92 5.17 10.92
C TYR A 129 -15.07 6.68 11.03
N SER A 130 -16.16 7.22 10.48
CA SER A 130 -16.55 8.63 10.66
C SER A 130 -17.74 8.71 11.60
N THR A 131 -17.55 9.31 12.76
CA THR A 131 -18.65 9.62 13.69
C THR A 131 -19.57 10.72 13.17
N PHE A 132 -19.09 11.58 12.27
CA PHE A 132 -19.91 12.63 11.66
C PHE A 132 -20.83 12.09 10.56
N LEU A 133 -20.39 11.07 9.83
CA LEU A 133 -21.18 10.42 8.78
C LEU A 133 -21.93 9.18 9.29
N SER A 134 -21.58 8.69 10.49
CA SER A 134 -21.99 7.40 11.03
C SER A 134 -21.76 6.25 10.03
N LYS A 135 -20.61 6.28 9.34
CA LYS A 135 -20.26 5.35 8.27
C LYS A 135 -18.82 4.86 8.38
N PRO A 136 -18.54 3.61 7.97
CA PRO A 136 -17.17 3.16 7.74
C PRO A 136 -16.52 3.95 6.61
N GLY A 137 -15.19 3.99 6.61
CA GLY A 137 -14.35 4.52 5.54
C GLY A 137 -13.15 3.60 5.30
N LEU A 138 -12.27 3.98 4.38
CA LEU A 138 -10.94 3.39 4.26
C LEU A 138 -9.88 4.43 4.59
N TYR A 139 -8.84 4.00 5.27
CA TYR A 139 -7.59 4.71 5.38
C TYR A 139 -6.55 4.01 4.49
N VAL A 140 -5.94 4.74 3.57
CA VAL A 140 -4.80 4.27 2.79
C VAL A 140 -3.54 4.64 3.55
N GLU A 141 -2.84 3.63 4.07
CA GLU A 141 -1.57 3.81 4.77
C GLU A 141 -0.50 4.22 3.77
N ASP A 142 -0.30 3.37 2.77
CA ASP A 142 0.79 3.51 1.81
C ASP A 142 0.31 3.27 0.39
N ILE A 143 0.84 4.05 -0.53
CA ILE A 143 0.72 3.84 -1.97
C ILE A 143 2.06 4.10 -2.63
N PHE A 144 2.60 3.06 -3.28
CA PHE A 144 3.93 3.14 -3.88
C PHE A 144 3.97 2.52 -5.26
N VAL A 145 4.74 3.15 -6.14
CA VAL A 145 5.11 2.62 -7.46
C VAL A 145 6.63 2.70 -7.59
N ARG A 146 7.26 1.61 -8.00
CA ARG A 146 8.70 1.52 -8.28
C ARG A 146 9.12 2.58 -9.31
N ALA A 147 10.34 3.11 -9.14
CA ALA A 147 10.81 4.27 -9.88
C ALA A 147 10.69 4.13 -11.41
N ALA A 148 11.03 2.96 -11.95
CA ALA A 148 10.92 2.67 -13.39
C ALA A 148 9.49 2.90 -13.91
N TRP A 149 8.47 2.53 -13.15
CA TRP A 149 7.08 2.55 -13.60
C TRP A 149 6.32 3.86 -13.30
N ARG A 150 6.98 4.86 -12.69
CA ARG A 150 6.35 6.16 -12.35
C ARG A 150 6.02 7.01 -13.58
N ARG A 151 5.15 8.01 -13.38
CA ARG A 151 4.67 8.95 -14.41
C ARG A 151 3.89 8.30 -15.57
N ARG A 152 3.31 7.13 -15.32
CA ARG A 152 2.47 6.38 -16.28
C ARG A 152 0.99 6.29 -15.85
N GLY A 153 0.59 7.11 -14.88
CA GLY A 153 -0.78 7.13 -14.34
C GLY A 153 -1.14 5.89 -13.51
N LEU A 154 -0.17 5.07 -13.11
CA LEU A 154 -0.38 3.86 -12.30
C LEU A 154 -0.80 4.18 -10.86
N GLY A 155 -0.19 5.19 -10.23
CA GLY A 155 -0.63 5.67 -8.92
C GLY A 155 -2.09 6.15 -8.93
N ARG A 156 -2.50 6.90 -9.96
CA ARG A 156 -3.89 7.28 -10.19
C ARG A 156 -4.81 6.08 -10.35
N MET A 157 -4.38 5.08 -11.11
CA MET A 157 -5.15 3.85 -11.32
C MET A 157 -5.41 3.15 -9.98
N MET A 158 -4.36 2.93 -9.18
CA MET A 158 -4.47 2.24 -7.89
C MET A 158 -5.33 3.01 -6.89
N LEU A 159 -5.08 4.31 -6.70
CA LEU A 159 -5.86 5.10 -5.73
C LEU A 159 -7.33 5.25 -6.15
N SER A 160 -7.60 5.44 -7.45
CA SER A 160 -8.98 5.48 -7.96
C SER A 160 -9.68 4.15 -7.79
N ALA A 161 -8.97 3.02 -7.92
CA ALA A 161 -9.52 1.70 -7.72
C ALA A 161 -9.92 1.46 -6.24
N VAL A 162 -9.08 1.89 -5.29
CA VAL A 162 -9.41 1.83 -3.86
C VAL A 162 -10.60 2.73 -3.53
N ALA A 163 -10.62 3.96 -4.06
CA ALA A 163 -11.73 4.89 -3.86
C ALA A 163 -13.04 4.36 -4.47
N GLY A 164 -12.98 3.78 -5.67
CA GLY A 164 -14.11 3.13 -6.33
C GLY A 164 -14.64 1.98 -5.48
N ARG A 165 -13.75 1.15 -4.93
CA ARG A 165 -14.15 0.05 -4.06
C ARG A 165 -14.83 0.52 -2.77
N ALA A 166 -14.32 1.58 -2.14
CA ALA A 166 -14.98 2.18 -0.98
C ALA A 166 -16.39 2.68 -1.32
N ALA A 167 -16.55 3.34 -2.48
CA ALA A 167 -17.84 3.84 -2.95
C ALA A 167 -18.83 2.69 -3.22
N GLU A 168 -18.39 1.61 -3.88
CA GLU A 168 -19.20 0.39 -4.08
C GLU A 168 -19.68 -0.23 -2.77
N LEU A 169 -18.85 -0.18 -1.72
CA LEU A 169 -19.16 -0.69 -0.39
C LEU A 169 -20.00 0.30 0.45
N GLY A 170 -20.41 1.44 -0.11
CA GLY A 170 -21.21 2.45 0.59
C GLY A 170 -20.48 3.19 1.71
N MET A 171 -19.15 3.16 1.71
CA MET A 171 -18.32 3.84 2.70
C MET A 171 -18.38 5.36 2.54
N GLY A 172 -18.25 6.07 3.66
CA GLY A 172 -18.43 7.52 3.71
C GLY A 172 -17.25 8.34 3.20
N ARG A 173 -16.03 7.80 3.27
CA ARG A 173 -14.80 8.50 2.87
C ARG A 173 -13.62 7.55 2.66
N VAL A 174 -12.61 8.04 1.94
CA VAL A 174 -11.26 7.48 1.89
C VAL A 174 -10.29 8.56 2.31
N GLU A 175 -9.36 8.24 3.21
CA GLU A 175 -8.41 9.19 3.81
C GLU A 175 -6.98 8.65 3.73
N TRP A 176 -6.01 9.55 3.66
CA TRP A 176 -4.57 9.27 3.72
C TRP A 176 -3.83 10.54 4.13
N CYS A 177 -2.57 10.38 4.56
CA CYS A 177 -1.69 11.51 4.82
C CYS A 177 -0.82 11.83 3.60
N VAL A 178 -0.43 13.10 3.49
CA VAL A 178 0.58 13.57 2.54
C VAL A 178 1.50 14.52 3.27
N LEU A 179 2.79 14.47 2.97
CA LEU A 179 3.76 15.42 3.51
C LEU A 179 3.52 16.80 2.89
N ASP A 180 3.51 17.83 3.74
CA ASP A 180 3.15 19.21 3.38
C ASP A 180 4.02 19.80 2.25
N TRP A 181 5.28 19.39 2.18
CA TRP A 181 6.22 19.79 1.14
C TRP A 181 6.01 19.08 -0.20
N ASN A 182 5.24 17.98 -0.25
CA ASN A 182 5.04 17.19 -1.47
C ASN A 182 3.94 17.79 -2.36
N LYS A 183 4.20 18.99 -2.89
CA LYS A 183 3.26 19.73 -3.73
C LYS A 183 2.74 18.92 -4.92
N ASN A 184 3.60 18.12 -5.55
CA ASN A 184 3.19 17.29 -6.69
C ASN A 184 2.13 16.25 -6.31
N ALA A 185 2.25 15.65 -5.11
CA ALA A 185 1.24 14.72 -4.61
C ALA A 185 -0.04 15.46 -4.22
N ILE A 186 0.08 16.61 -3.55
CA ILE A 186 -1.07 17.47 -3.18
C ILE A 186 -1.88 17.86 -4.43
N ASP A 187 -1.23 18.45 -5.44
CA ASP A 187 -1.88 18.89 -6.68
C ASP A 187 -2.56 17.70 -7.39
N PHE A 188 -1.93 16.52 -7.33
CA PHE A 188 -2.50 15.29 -7.87
C PHE A 188 -3.76 14.84 -7.10
N TYR A 189 -3.74 14.87 -5.77
CA TYR A 189 -4.89 14.48 -4.93
C TYR A 189 -6.05 15.48 -5.07
N GLU A 190 -5.77 16.79 -5.09
CA GLU A 190 -6.78 17.82 -5.31
C GLU A 190 -7.42 17.70 -6.70
N ALA A 191 -6.63 17.40 -7.74
CA ALA A 191 -7.15 17.11 -9.07
C ALA A 191 -8.00 15.83 -9.15
N MET A 192 -7.93 14.95 -8.13
CA MET A 192 -8.86 13.82 -7.97
C MET A 192 -10.14 14.18 -7.21
N GLY A 193 -10.22 15.37 -6.62
CA GLY A 193 -11.32 15.82 -5.78
C GLY A 193 -11.09 15.59 -4.28
N ALA A 194 -9.88 15.21 -3.85
CA ALA A 194 -9.53 15.16 -2.44
C ALA A 194 -9.41 16.59 -1.88
N VAL A 195 -9.74 16.75 -0.60
CA VAL A 195 -9.57 18.02 0.12
C VAL A 195 -8.47 17.83 1.16
N VAL A 196 -7.42 18.66 1.11
CA VAL A 196 -6.37 18.67 2.13
C VAL A 196 -6.88 19.42 3.36
N LEU A 197 -6.71 18.84 4.54
CA LEU A 197 -7.23 19.36 5.81
C LEU A 197 -6.09 19.86 6.71
N PRO A 198 -5.50 21.06 6.48
CA PRO A 198 -4.29 21.51 7.18
C PRO A 198 -4.51 21.80 8.67
N GLN A 199 -5.75 21.98 9.12
CA GLN A 199 -6.08 22.19 10.53
C GLN A 199 -6.13 20.89 11.34
N TRP A 200 -6.07 19.74 10.67
CA TRP A 200 -6.11 18.42 11.30
C TRP A 200 -4.68 17.90 11.43
N LEU A 201 -4.18 17.89 12.67
CA LEU A 201 -2.83 17.43 12.97
C LEU A 201 -2.85 15.94 13.34
N VAL A 202 -1.90 15.18 12.81
CA VAL A 202 -1.67 13.79 13.21
C VAL A 202 -0.95 13.77 14.54
N CYS A 203 -1.62 13.29 15.59
CA CYS A 203 -1.01 13.02 16.89
C CYS A 203 -0.52 11.57 16.93
N ARG A 204 0.79 11.35 17.15
CA ARG A 204 1.39 10.02 17.21
C ARG A 204 1.99 9.75 18.59
N LEU A 205 1.59 8.64 19.21
CA LEU A 205 2.19 8.07 20.41
C LEU A 205 2.73 6.68 20.08
N SER A 206 4.03 6.46 20.21
CA SER A 206 4.71 5.23 19.77
C SER A 206 5.88 4.84 20.69
N GLY A 207 6.34 3.59 20.56
CA GLY A 207 7.48 3.05 21.31
C GLY A 207 7.31 3.16 22.83
N ALA A 208 8.39 3.52 23.53
CA ALA A 208 8.40 3.63 24.99
C ALA A 208 7.32 4.58 25.54
N ALA A 209 6.94 5.63 24.80
CA ALA A 209 5.89 6.56 25.23
C ALA A 209 4.50 5.91 25.24
N LEU A 210 4.23 5.02 24.27
CA LEU A 210 3.02 4.19 24.24
C LEU A 210 3.09 3.06 25.27
N ASP A 211 4.25 2.41 25.39
CA ASP A 211 4.46 1.28 26.29
C ASP A 211 4.22 1.60 27.76
N LYS A 212 4.39 2.87 28.18
CA LYS A 212 4.06 3.36 29.54
C LYS A 212 2.60 3.12 29.94
N TYR A 213 1.71 2.90 28.99
CA TYR A 213 0.29 2.64 29.24
C TYR A 213 -0.05 1.14 29.26
N LYS A 214 0.93 0.24 29.07
CA LYS A 214 0.76 -1.19 29.38
C LYS A 214 0.60 -1.28 30.91
N GLY A 215 -0.61 -1.61 31.38
CA GLY A 215 -0.94 -1.52 32.80
C GLY A 215 0.00 -2.34 33.67
N ASN A 216 0.59 -1.70 34.70
CA ASN A 216 1.11 -2.39 35.87
C ASN A 216 -0.10 -2.72 36.77
N GLN A 217 -0.67 -3.91 36.64
CA GLN A 217 -1.53 -4.45 37.69
C GLN A 217 -0.64 -5.16 38.73
N GLU A 218 0.13 -4.42 39.50
CA GLU A 218 0.69 -4.92 40.75
C GLU A 218 0.65 -3.78 41.79
N GLU A 219 0.12 -4.13 42.96
CA GLU A 219 0.07 -3.40 44.24
C GLU A 219 -1.08 -2.40 44.49
N ALA A 220 -2.21 -2.95 44.95
CA ALA A 220 -2.98 -2.39 46.07
C ALA A 220 -3.81 -3.49 46.77
N VAL A 221 -3.15 -4.53 47.29
CA VAL A 221 -3.70 -5.32 48.39
C VAL A 221 -2.61 -5.43 49.43
N ASP A 222 -2.50 -4.42 50.28
CA ASP A 222 -1.86 -4.61 51.57
C ASP A 222 -2.68 -3.99 52.69
N GLY A 223 -2.61 -4.68 53.82
CA GLY A 223 -3.65 -4.79 54.83
C GLY A 223 -4.15 -3.50 55.46
N LYS A 224 -5.45 -3.49 55.77
CA LYS A 224 -5.96 -3.03 57.08
C LYS A 224 -7.28 -3.72 57.42
N ALA A 225 -7.15 -4.93 57.93
CA ALA A 225 -8.09 -5.48 58.92
C ALA A 225 -7.26 -5.78 60.17
N ALA A 226 -7.19 -4.80 61.06
CA ALA A 226 -6.78 -4.94 62.44
C ALA A 226 -7.58 -3.91 63.23
N GLU A 227 -8.76 -4.32 63.69
CA GLU A 227 -9.13 -4.49 65.11
C GLU A 227 -10.66 -4.57 65.24
#